data_AF-A0AAV1DLB8-F1
#
_entry.id   AF-A0AAV1DLB8-F1
#
_cell.length_a   1.000
_cell.length_b   1.000
_cell.length_c   1.000
_cell.angle_alpha   90.00
_cell.angle_beta   90.00
_cell.angle_gamma   90.00
#
_symmetry.space_group_name_H-M   'P 1'
#
loop_
_entity.id
_entity.type
_entity.pdbx_description
1 polymer ?
#
loop_
_entity_poly.entity_id
_entity_poly.type
_entity_poly.pdbx_seq_one_letter_code
_entity_poly.pdbx_strand_id
1 'polypeptide(L)'
;MAVVQSTAYILKKVINHKIESPPMAVSSSNVSDSGRIGHAPNRKRKEISEAEIASYLRKKASKQAARIAEKLRTRDSSNSDDKSDGKFVWTKKIEQDIIHGVPIGCFSPKAEGVKQRERIEELERLRKRRDERAFLRAQQEEAAAELGRERARSEFEDSEKKDEIFFYQQCRLKSKIRLKLGRPKPIDILGRSTL
;
A
#
# COMPACT_ATOMS: atom_id res chain seq x y z
N MET A 1 14.48 49.38 3.06
CA MET A 1 13.88 48.55 4.14
C MET A 1 12.37 48.82 4.28
N ALA A 2 11.56 48.56 3.25
CA ALA A 2 10.10 48.82 3.30
C ALA A 2 9.22 47.67 2.76
N VAL A 3 9.82 46.63 2.15
CA VAL A 3 9.07 45.56 1.48
C VAL A 3 8.76 44.38 2.42
N VAL A 4 9.51 44.25 3.53
CA VAL A 4 9.37 43.12 4.48
C VAL A 4 8.23 43.32 5.49
N GLN A 5 7.79 44.55 5.74
CA GLN A 5 6.65 44.82 6.62
C GLN A 5 5.29 44.61 5.93
N SER A 6 5.23 44.65 4.60
CA SER A 6 3.99 44.51 3.82
C SER A 6 3.48 43.07 3.79
N THR A 7 4.37 42.09 3.67
CA THR A 7 4.01 40.66 3.63
C THR A 7 3.54 40.15 4.99
N ALA A 8 4.10 40.66 6.10
CA ALA A 8 3.67 40.33 7.45
C ALA A 8 2.27 40.89 7.78
N TYR A 9 1.90 42.04 7.22
CA TYR A 9 0.55 42.62 7.37
C TYR A 9 -0.51 41.81 6.61
N ILE A 10 -0.18 41.32 5.41
CA ILE A 10 -1.09 40.50 4.59
C ILE A 10 -1.35 39.14 5.26
N LEU A 11 -0.31 38.50 5.84
CA LEU A 11 -0.48 37.21 6.51
C LEU A 11 -1.28 37.31 7.81
N LYS A 12 -1.15 38.38 8.60
CA LYS A 12 -2.01 38.60 9.78
C LYS A 12 -3.48 38.85 9.41
N LYS A 13 -3.76 39.50 8.27
CA LYS A 13 -5.13 39.77 7.81
C LYS A 13 -5.84 38.49 7.32
N VAL A 14 -5.10 37.57 6.68
CA VAL A 14 -5.63 36.27 6.23
C VAL A 14 -5.90 35.32 7.40
N ILE A 15 -5.09 35.38 8.47
CA ILE A 15 -5.28 34.56 9.67
C ILE A 15 -6.49 35.05 10.50
N ASN A 16 -6.69 36.36 10.64
CA ASN A 16 -7.83 36.90 11.41
C ASN A 16 -9.18 36.83 10.68
N HIS A 17 -9.21 36.79 9.34
CA HIS A 17 -10.48 36.64 8.60
C HIS A 17 -11.09 35.24 8.65
N LYS A 18 -10.46 34.27 9.31
CA LYS A 18 -10.97 32.88 9.40
C LYS A 18 -11.66 32.54 10.73
N ILE A 19 -11.84 33.52 11.63
CA ILE A 19 -12.40 33.29 12.97
C ILE A 19 -13.80 33.92 13.17
N GLU A 20 -14.28 34.80 12.28
CA GLU A 20 -15.63 35.36 12.39
C GLU A 20 -16.53 34.85 11.27
N SER A 21 -16.92 33.58 11.37
CA SER A 21 -18.19 33.14 10.78
C SER A 21 -19.31 33.43 11.79
N PRO A 22 -20.41 34.09 11.38
CA PRO A 22 -21.50 34.41 12.28
C PRO A 22 -22.13 33.12 12.82
N PRO A 23 -22.67 33.13 14.06
CA PRO A 23 -23.34 31.96 14.60
C PRO A 23 -24.52 31.61 13.70
N MET A 24 -24.45 30.43 13.08
CA MET A 24 -25.52 29.86 12.27
C MET A 24 -26.78 29.82 13.13
N ALA A 25 -27.75 30.66 12.77
CA ALA A 25 -29.08 30.65 13.34
C ALA A 25 -29.66 29.25 13.17
N VAL A 26 -29.78 28.53 14.28
CA VAL A 26 -30.62 27.34 14.34
C VAL A 26 -32.07 27.81 14.13
N SER A 27 -32.59 27.62 12.92
CA SER A 27 -34.04 27.74 12.66
C SER A 27 -34.76 26.69 13.49
N SER A 28 -35.16 27.08 14.70
CA SER A 28 -36.18 26.39 15.47
C SER A 28 -37.51 26.67 14.78
N SER A 29 -37.98 25.71 13.98
CA SER A 29 -39.35 25.71 13.47
C SER A 29 -40.31 25.56 14.65
N ASN A 30 -40.73 26.68 15.22
CA ASN A 30 -41.86 26.73 16.15
C ASN A 30 -43.14 26.46 15.37
N VAL A 31 -43.62 25.22 15.43
CA VAL A 31 -45.01 24.90 15.10
C VAL A 31 -45.85 25.35 16.28
N SER A 32 -46.50 26.50 16.14
CA SER A 32 -47.49 26.99 17.10
C SER A 32 -48.77 26.16 16.97
N ASP A 33 -48.96 25.21 17.88
CA ASP A 33 -50.24 24.53 18.11
C ASP A 33 -51.03 25.31 19.16
N SER A 34 -52.02 26.10 18.71
CA SER A 34 -52.93 26.84 19.57
C SER A 34 -54.04 25.90 20.07
N GLY A 35 -53.75 25.12 21.11
CA GLY A 35 -54.69 24.19 21.74
C GLY A 35 -54.89 24.47 23.23
N ARG A 36 -56.07 25.01 23.57
CA ARG A 36 -56.78 25.05 24.88
C ARG A 36 -55.94 25.03 26.18
N ILE A 37 -55.97 26.16 26.88
CA ILE A 37 -55.49 26.30 28.27
C ILE A 37 -56.41 25.52 29.21
N GLY A 38 -56.07 24.25 29.44
CA GLY A 38 -56.47 23.52 30.64
C GLY A 38 -55.36 23.66 31.68
N HIS A 39 -55.69 24.04 32.91
CA HIS A 39 -54.75 24.08 34.03
C HIS A 39 -54.17 22.68 34.26
N ALA A 40 -52.96 22.43 33.75
CA ALA A 40 -52.22 21.20 34.01
C ALA A 40 -51.60 21.27 35.41
N PRO A 41 -51.66 20.18 36.20
CA PRO A 41 -51.05 20.15 37.52
C PRO A 41 -49.53 20.33 37.39
N ASN A 42 -48.96 21.10 38.31
CA ASN A 42 -47.55 21.48 38.38
C ASN A 42 -46.63 20.24 38.33
N ARG A 43 -46.21 19.85 37.12
CA ARG A 43 -45.22 18.81 36.89
C ARG A 43 -43.86 19.38 37.30
N LYS A 44 -43.37 18.94 38.46
CA LYS A 44 -42.00 19.19 38.91
C LYS A 44 -41.04 18.94 37.74
N ARG A 45 -40.31 19.98 37.32
CA ARG A 45 -39.24 19.88 36.31
C ARG A 45 -38.21 18.89 36.85
N LYS A 46 -38.13 17.70 36.25
CA LYS A 46 -37.06 16.75 36.58
C LYS A 46 -35.74 17.36 36.11
N GLU A 47 -34.77 17.43 37.00
CA GLU A 47 -33.39 17.76 36.64
C GLU A 47 -32.88 16.61 35.76
N ILE A 48 -32.63 16.91 34.50
CA ILE A 48 -32.18 15.91 33.52
C ILE A 48 -30.74 15.58 33.88
N SER A 49 -30.51 14.35 34.33
CA SER A 49 -29.16 13.90 34.70
C SER A 49 -28.26 13.83 33.46
N GLU A 50 -26.96 14.06 33.64
CA GLU A 50 -25.97 13.92 32.57
C GLU A 50 -26.00 12.53 31.91
N ALA A 51 -26.31 11.50 32.70
CA ALA A 51 -26.51 10.13 32.21
C ALA A 51 -27.73 10.02 31.27
N GLU A 52 -28.80 10.75 31.55
CA GLU A 52 -30.00 10.77 30.70
C GLU A 52 -29.72 11.49 29.36
N ILE A 53 -28.96 12.59 29.39
CA ILE A 53 -28.48 13.30 28.19
C ILE A 53 -27.57 12.38 27.35
N ALA A 54 -26.62 11.69 27.98
CA ALA A 54 -25.73 10.76 27.30
C ALA A 54 -26.49 9.57 26.68
N SER A 55 -27.48 9.03 27.40
CA SER A 55 -28.33 7.95 26.87
C SER A 55 -29.14 8.40 25.65
N TYR A 56 -29.63 9.64 25.67
CA TYR A 56 -30.39 10.24 24.57
C TYR A 56 -29.52 10.47 23.34
N LEU A 57 -28.32 11.03 23.51
CA LEU A 57 -27.36 11.22 22.42
C LEU A 57 -26.95 9.89 21.78
N ARG A 58 -26.70 8.86 22.60
CA ARG A 58 -26.39 7.51 22.11
C ARG A 58 -27.53 6.90 21.32
N LYS A 59 -28.77 7.04 21.79
CA LYS A 59 -29.98 6.57 21.08
C LYS A 59 -30.21 7.31 19.77
N LYS A 60 -29.93 8.62 19.74
CA LYS A 60 -29.98 9.46 18.53
C LYS A 60 -28.90 9.06 17.52
N ALA A 61 -27.68 8.82 17.97
CA ALA A 61 -26.57 8.34 17.13
C ALA A 61 -26.88 6.97 16.53
N SER A 62 -27.43 6.04 17.31
CA SER A 62 -27.86 4.71 16.83
C SER A 62 -28.92 4.81 15.72
N LYS A 63 -29.94 5.64 15.92
CA LYS A 63 -30.99 5.86 14.91
C LYS A 63 -30.45 6.51 13.63
N GLN A 64 -29.47 7.40 13.75
CA GLN A 64 -28.80 8.01 12.59
C GLN A 64 -27.92 7.01 11.84
N ALA A 65 -27.14 6.19 12.56
CA ALA A 65 -26.31 5.15 11.97
C ALA A 65 -27.13 4.10 11.22
N ALA A 66 -28.27 3.68 11.78
CA ALA A 66 -29.20 2.75 11.11
C ALA A 66 -29.71 3.33 9.77
N ARG A 67 -30.12 4.61 9.75
CA ARG A 67 -30.57 5.30 8.52
C ARG A 67 -29.47 5.43 7.48
N ILE A 68 -28.23 5.69 7.90
CA ILE A 68 -27.08 5.78 6.99
C ILE A 68 -26.77 4.40 6.42
N ALA A 69 -26.74 3.37 7.26
CA ALA A 69 -26.48 2.00 6.84
C ALA A 69 -27.54 1.47 5.86
N GLU A 70 -28.80 1.79 6.10
CA GLU A 70 -29.90 1.47 5.18
C GLU A 70 -29.70 2.13 3.80
N LYS A 71 -29.34 3.42 3.77
CA LYS A 71 -29.04 4.15 2.52
C LYS A 71 -27.81 3.60 1.77
N LEU A 72 -26.82 3.09 2.50
CA LEU A 72 -25.64 2.47 1.92
C LEU A 72 -25.94 1.08 1.34
N ARG A 73 -26.87 0.33 1.95
CA ARG A 73 -27.27 -1.00 1.51
C ARG A 73 -28.19 -1.01 0.28
N THR A 74 -29.15 -0.09 0.21
CA THR A 74 -30.19 -0.08 -0.84
C THR A 74 -29.71 0.45 -2.19
N ARG A 75 -28.56 1.14 -2.24
CA ARG A 75 -28.07 1.79 -3.46
C ARG A 75 -27.37 0.82 -4.43
N ASP A 76 -26.79 -0.27 -3.93
CA ASP A 76 -26.06 -1.23 -4.77
C ASP A 76 -26.98 -2.29 -5.40
N SER A 77 -28.27 -2.31 -5.05
CA SER A 77 -29.24 -3.34 -5.45
C SER A 77 -29.79 -3.22 -6.89
N SER A 78 -29.22 -2.38 -7.75
CA SER A 78 -29.81 -2.12 -9.07
C SER A 78 -29.35 -3.03 -10.21
N ASN A 79 -28.33 -3.89 -10.03
CA ASN A 79 -27.94 -4.88 -11.04
C ASN A 79 -27.20 -6.06 -10.39
N SER A 80 -27.59 -7.29 -10.77
CA SER A 80 -26.97 -8.61 -10.53
C SER A 80 -27.76 -9.55 -9.62
N ASP A 81 -28.20 -10.66 -10.22
CA ASP A 81 -28.90 -11.83 -9.64
C ASP A 81 -28.00 -12.69 -8.71
N ASP A 82 -27.06 -12.06 -8.01
CA ASP A 82 -26.23 -12.74 -7.04
C ASP A 82 -26.86 -12.60 -5.65
N LYS A 83 -27.18 -13.72 -5.02
CA LYS A 83 -27.70 -13.81 -3.63
C LYS A 83 -26.63 -13.43 -2.59
N SER A 84 -25.87 -12.37 -2.83
CA SER A 84 -24.99 -11.81 -1.82
C SER A 84 -25.83 -10.97 -0.86
N ASP A 85 -25.80 -11.33 0.43
CA ASP A 85 -26.19 -10.43 1.51
C ASP A 85 -25.63 -9.03 1.20
N GLY A 86 -26.52 -8.04 1.01
CA GLY A 86 -26.14 -6.73 0.47
C GLY A 86 -24.98 -6.06 1.22
N LYS A 87 -24.33 -5.08 0.58
CA LYS A 87 -23.13 -4.37 1.05
C LYS A 87 -23.01 -4.31 2.58
N PHE A 88 -21.97 -4.97 3.12
CA PHE A 88 -21.72 -4.97 4.56
C PHE A 88 -21.46 -3.54 5.06
N VAL A 89 -22.18 -3.15 6.11
CA VAL A 89 -22.02 -1.86 6.79
C VAL A 89 -21.78 -2.12 8.26
N TRP A 90 -20.67 -1.59 8.78
CA TRP A 90 -20.37 -1.64 10.20
C TRP A 90 -21.17 -0.57 10.96
N THR A 91 -22.43 -0.86 11.26
CA THR A 91 -23.36 0.07 11.92
C THR A 91 -22.79 0.61 13.22
N LYS A 92 -22.23 -0.26 14.07
CA LYS A 92 -21.62 0.12 15.35
C LYS A 92 -20.44 1.08 15.22
N LYS A 93 -19.69 1.01 14.12
CA LYS A 93 -18.60 1.96 13.82
C LYS A 93 -19.16 3.33 13.44
N ILE A 94 -20.21 3.38 12.63
CA ILE A 94 -20.91 4.62 12.28
C ILE A 94 -21.52 5.27 13.53
N GLU A 95 -22.12 4.47 14.42
CA GLU A 95 -22.64 4.95 15.71
C GLU A 95 -21.55 5.61 16.54
N GLN A 96 -20.41 4.93 16.68
CA GLN A 96 -19.28 5.42 17.45
C GLN A 96 -18.70 6.69 16.83
N ASP A 97 -18.55 6.74 15.51
CA ASP A 97 -18.02 7.92 14.81
C ASP A 97 -18.99 9.12 14.89
N ILE A 98 -20.31 8.91 14.89
CA ILE A 98 -21.30 9.97 15.14
C ILE A 98 -21.18 10.51 16.58
N ILE A 99 -20.95 9.64 17.56
CA ILE A 99 -20.73 10.05 18.97
C ILE A 99 -19.42 10.85 19.11
N HIS A 100 -18.38 10.48 18.36
CA HIS A 100 -17.12 11.23 18.30
C HIS A 100 -17.21 12.53 17.46
N GLY A 101 -18.38 12.89 16.93
CA GLY A 101 -18.61 14.15 16.23
C GLY A 101 -18.23 14.15 14.75
N VAL A 102 -18.01 12.97 14.15
CA VAL A 102 -17.75 12.88 12.71
C VAL A 102 -19.00 13.30 11.93
N PRO A 103 -18.89 14.23 10.95
CA PRO A 103 -20.04 14.72 10.20
C PRO A 103 -20.72 13.61 9.40
N ILE A 104 -22.05 13.55 9.45
CA ILE A 104 -22.88 12.57 8.73
C ILE A 104 -22.57 12.53 7.22
N GLY A 105 -22.13 13.65 6.65
CA GLY A 105 -21.72 13.76 5.24
C GLY A 105 -20.50 12.90 4.84
N CYS A 106 -19.67 12.46 5.79
CA CYS A 106 -18.51 11.61 5.49
C CYS A 106 -18.88 10.15 5.18
N PHE A 107 -20.09 9.72 5.57
CA PHE A 107 -20.63 8.39 5.25
C PHE A 107 -21.41 8.38 3.94
N SER A 108 -21.34 9.47 3.18
CA SER A 108 -21.91 9.54 1.85
C SER A 108 -21.12 8.64 0.88
N PRO A 109 -21.79 7.95 -0.06
CA PRO A 109 -21.14 7.12 -1.08
C PRO A 109 -20.03 7.85 -1.85
N LYS A 110 -20.18 9.17 -2.06
CA LYS A 110 -19.16 10.00 -2.71
C LYS A 110 -17.88 10.09 -1.89
N ALA A 111 -18.01 10.23 -0.57
CA ALA A 111 -16.86 10.31 0.33
C ALA A 111 -16.17 8.94 0.50
N GLU A 112 -16.94 7.85 0.53
CA GLU A 112 -16.39 6.48 0.53
C GLU A 112 -15.65 6.17 -0.78
N GLY A 113 -16.20 6.59 -1.92
CA GLY A 113 -15.58 6.43 -3.23
C GLY A 113 -14.28 7.23 -3.41
N VAL A 114 -14.11 8.36 -2.73
CA VAL A 114 -12.82 9.07 -2.69
C VAL A 114 -11.78 8.25 -1.93
N LYS A 115 -12.11 7.79 -0.71
CA LYS A 115 -11.22 6.93 0.10
C LYS A 115 -10.87 5.61 -0.57
N GLN A 116 -11.79 5.06 -1.36
CA GLN A 116 -11.54 3.83 -2.10
C GLN A 116 -10.56 4.06 -3.25
N ARG A 117 -10.68 5.18 -3.98
CA ARG A 117 -9.73 5.54 -5.03
C ARG A 117 -8.32 5.79 -4.47
N GLU A 118 -8.20 6.47 -3.35
CA GLU A 118 -6.91 6.68 -2.66
C GLU A 118 -6.26 5.35 -2.26
N ARG A 119 -7.04 4.41 -1.69
CA ARG A 119 -6.56 3.06 -1.35
C ARG A 119 -6.12 2.27 -2.59
N ILE A 120 -6.86 2.36 -3.69
CA ILE A 120 -6.50 1.67 -4.94
C ILE A 120 -5.18 2.25 -5.49
N GLU A 121 -5.04 3.57 -5.50
CA GLU A 121 -3.83 4.23 -5.97
C GLU A 121 -2.59 3.87 -5.10
N GLU A 122 -2.77 3.78 -3.78
CA GLU A 122 -1.73 3.30 -2.87
C GLU A 122 -1.32 1.85 -3.17
N LEU A 123 -2.29 0.97 -3.41
CA LEU A 123 -2.04 -0.42 -3.80
C LEU A 123 -1.30 -0.50 -5.14
N GLU A 124 -1.65 0.32 -6.12
CA GLU A 124 -0.94 0.39 -7.40
C GLU A 124 0.51 0.85 -7.22
N ARG A 125 0.76 1.87 -6.39
CA ARG A 125 2.13 2.31 -6.05
C ARG A 125 2.93 1.21 -5.36
N LEU A 126 2.30 0.42 -4.49
CA LEU A 126 2.94 -0.73 -3.84
C LEU A 126 3.23 -1.86 -4.81
N ARG A 127 2.32 -2.12 -5.75
CA ARG A 127 2.48 -3.13 -6.79
C ARG A 127 3.63 -2.78 -7.72
N LYS A 128 3.68 -1.54 -8.23
CA LYS A 128 4.81 -1.05 -9.06
C LYS A 128 6.16 -1.27 -8.38
N ARG A 129 6.31 -0.92 -7.11
CA ARG A 129 7.55 -1.17 -6.34
C ARG A 129 7.91 -2.65 -6.17
N ARG A 130 6.93 -3.56 -6.20
CA ARG A 130 7.20 -5.01 -6.14
C ARG A 130 7.62 -5.51 -7.52
N ASP A 131 6.91 -5.08 -8.55
CA ASP A 131 7.18 -5.46 -9.94
C ASP A 131 8.56 -4.93 -10.39
N GLU A 132 8.92 -3.70 -10.04
CA GLU A 132 10.25 -3.13 -10.28
C GLU A 132 11.36 -3.93 -9.58
N ARG A 133 11.15 -4.35 -8.32
CA ARG A 133 12.13 -5.19 -7.60
C ARG A 133 12.22 -6.61 -8.16
N ALA A 134 11.11 -7.16 -8.68
CA ALA A 134 11.13 -8.46 -9.34
C ALA A 134 11.87 -8.36 -10.68
N PHE A 135 11.58 -7.32 -11.46
CA PHE A 135 12.22 -7.06 -12.75
C PHE A 135 13.74 -6.84 -12.61
N LEU A 136 14.17 -6.00 -11.67
CA LEU A 136 15.60 -5.79 -11.42
C LEU A 136 16.31 -7.07 -10.96
N ARG A 137 15.67 -7.87 -10.11
CA ARG A 137 16.24 -9.16 -9.69
C ARG A 137 16.33 -10.15 -10.85
N ALA A 138 15.31 -10.22 -11.70
CA ALA A 138 15.34 -11.08 -12.88
C ALA A 138 16.48 -10.69 -13.84
N GLN A 139 16.67 -9.40 -14.12
CA GLN A 139 17.79 -8.95 -14.95
C GLN A 139 19.16 -9.21 -14.31
N GLN A 140 19.28 -9.00 -13.00
CA GLN A 140 20.52 -9.31 -12.28
C GLN A 140 20.82 -10.81 -12.29
N GLU A 141 19.81 -11.65 -12.10
CA GLU A 141 19.94 -13.10 -12.15
C GLU A 141 20.30 -13.58 -13.56
N GLU A 142 19.66 -13.04 -14.60
CA GLU A 142 19.97 -13.33 -16.00
C GLU A 142 21.41 -12.95 -16.35
N ALA A 143 21.84 -11.74 -15.99
CA ALA A 143 23.22 -11.28 -16.20
C ALA A 143 24.24 -12.12 -15.42
N ALA A 144 23.93 -12.50 -14.18
CA ALA A 144 24.79 -13.36 -13.38
C ALA A 144 24.88 -14.79 -13.95
N ALA A 145 23.77 -15.33 -14.47
CA ALA A 145 23.74 -16.63 -15.12
C ALA A 145 24.55 -16.63 -16.42
N GLU A 146 24.45 -15.59 -17.23
CA GLU A 146 25.24 -15.46 -18.44
C GLU A 146 26.74 -15.30 -18.16
N LEU A 147 27.10 -14.47 -17.17
CA LEU A 147 28.47 -14.36 -16.71
C LEU A 147 29.01 -15.70 -16.16
N GLY A 148 28.18 -16.46 -15.45
CA GLY A 148 28.53 -17.80 -14.98
C GLY A 148 28.79 -18.79 -16.12
N ARG A 149 27.98 -18.74 -17.19
CA ARG A 149 28.20 -19.54 -18.41
C ARG A 149 29.50 -19.16 -19.11
N GLU A 150 29.80 -17.86 -19.22
CA GLU A 150 31.04 -17.39 -19.83
C GLU A 150 32.27 -17.84 -19.05
N ARG A 151 32.23 -17.73 -17.71
CA ARG A 151 33.30 -18.23 -16.84
C ARG A 151 33.52 -19.73 -17.00
N ALA A 152 32.44 -20.51 -17.04
CA ALA A 152 32.54 -21.96 -17.23
C ALA A 152 33.17 -22.32 -18.58
N ARG A 153 32.87 -21.59 -19.66
CA ARG A 153 33.53 -21.77 -20.96
C ARG A 153 35.03 -21.46 -20.88
N SER A 154 35.39 -20.31 -20.32
CA SER A 154 36.80 -19.92 -20.16
C SER A 154 37.58 -20.90 -19.29
N GLU A 155 37.00 -21.37 -18.19
CA GLU A 155 37.62 -22.35 -17.29
C GLU A 155 37.81 -23.71 -17.97
N PHE A 156 36.88 -24.10 -18.85
CA PHE A 156 36.99 -25.32 -19.64
C PHE A 156 38.14 -25.22 -20.65
N GLU A 157 38.22 -24.13 -21.43
CA GLU A 157 39.31 -23.91 -22.38
C GLU A 157 40.69 -23.86 -21.72
N ASP A 158 40.79 -23.22 -20.55
CA ASP A 158 42.05 -23.17 -19.80
C ASP A 158 42.45 -24.54 -19.24
N SER A 159 41.48 -25.39 -18.93
CA SER A 159 41.72 -26.76 -18.49
C SER A 159 42.21 -27.63 -19.64
N GLU A 160 41.61 -27.52 -20.83
CA GLU A 160 42.07 -28.26 -22.03
C GLU A 160 43.53 -27.92 -22.37
N LYS A 161 43.90 -26.63 -22.34
CA LYS A 161 45.30 -26.20 -22.57
C LYS A 161 46.25 -26.77 -21.53
N LYS A 162 45.85 -26.77 -20.24
CA LYS A 162 46.67 -27.35 -19.16
C LYS A 162 46.84 -28.86 -19.33
N ASP A 163 45.77 -29.55 -19.75
CA ASP A 163 45.79 -30.98 -19.99
C ASP A 163 46.71 -31.33 -21.17
N GLU A 164 46.63 -30.60 -22.29
CA GLU A 164 47.53 -30.77 -23.43
C GLU A 164 49.01 -30.59 -23.03
N ILE A 165 49.31 -29.54 -22.26
CA ILE A 165 50.66 -29.28 -21.74
C ILE A 165 51.10 -30.43 -20.83
N PHE A 166 50.23 -30.90 -19.94
CA PHE A 166 50.52 -32.01 -19.05
C PHE A 166 50.79 -33.30 -19.81
N PHE A 167 49.93 -33.66 -20.78
CA PHE A 167 50.11 -34.83 -21.64
C PHE A 167 51.42 -34.74 -22.43
N TYR A 168 51.74 -33.58 -22.98
CA TYR A 168 53.01 -33.36 -23.68
C TYR A 168 54.21 -33.56 -22.74
N GLN A 169 54.18 -32.96 -21.55
CA GLN A 169 55.24 -33.13 -20.55
C GLN A 169 55.40 -34.58 -20.13
N GLN A 170 54.29 -35.30 -19.89
CA GLN A 170 54.30 -36.73 -19.57
C GLN A 170 54.88 -37.57 -20.71
N CYS A 171 54.44 -37.34 -21.95
CA CYS A 171 54.97 -38.00 -23.14
C CYS A 171 56.48 -37.79 -23.28
N ARG A 172 56.93 -36.54 -23.10
CA ARG A 172 58.35 -36.15 -23.12
C ARG A 172 59.15 -36.84 -22.02
N LEU A 173 58.65 -36.87 -20.78
CA LEU A 173 59.30 -37.56 -19.65
C LEU A 173 59.38 -39.07 -19.89
N LYS A 174 58.28 -39.70 -20.29
CA LYS A 174 58.22 -41.14 -20.58
C LYS A 174 59.14 -41.53 -21.73
N SER A 175 59.26 -40.68 -22.75
CA SER A 175 60.18 -40.87 -23.88
C SER A 175 61.64 -40.80 -23.42
N LYS A 176 62.01 -39.76 -22.65
CA LYS A 176 63.35 -39.61 -22.05
C LYS A 176 63.75 -40.83 -21.22
N ILE A 177 62.84 -41.37 -20.39
CA ILE A 177 63.10 -42.56 -19.58
C ILE A 177 63.33 -43.79 -20.46
N ARG A 178 62.48 -44.04 -21.46
CA ARG A 178 62.59 -45.19 -22.38
C ARG A 178 63.91 -45.19 -23.16
N LEU A 179 64.33 -44.02 -23.63
CA LEU A 179 65.60 -43.86 -24.35
C LEU A 179 66.80 -44.14 -23.44
N LYS A 180 66.76 -43.70 -22.18
CA LYS A 180 67.82 -43.99 -21.19
C LYS A 180 67.88 -45.47 -20.82
N LEU A 181 66.73 -46.14 -20.75
CA LEU A 181 66.63 -47.56 -20.41
C LEU A 181 66.87 -48.49 -21.61
N GLY A 182 67.22 -47.97 -22.79
CA GLY A 182 67.52 -48.78 -23.97
C GLY A 182 66.31 -49.49 -24.59
N ARG A 183 65.08 -49.08 -24.26
CA ARG A 183 63.83 -49.63 -24.81
C ARG A 183 63.04 -48.57 -25.60
N PRO A 184 63.62 -47.98 -26.66
CA PRO A 184 62.97 -46.92 -27.42
C PRO A 184 61.76 -47.46 -28.19
N LYS A 185 60.67 -46.70 -28.23
CA LYS A 185 59.63 -46.89 -29.24
C LYS A 185 60.02 -46.15 -30.52
N PRO A 186 59.59 -46.58 -31.71
CA PRO A 186 59.86 -45.88 -32.97
C PRO A 186 59.54 -44.38 -32.93
N ILE A 187 58.46 -43.98 -32.26
CA ILE A 187 58.06 -42.57 -32.08
C ILE A 187 59.05 -41.74 -31.26
N ASP A 188 59.76 -42.37 -30.30
CA ASP A 188 60.78 -41.70 -29.48
C ASP A 188 62.04 -41.37 -30.30
N ILE A 189 62.29 -42.15 -31.36
CA ILE A 189 63.40 -41.94 -32.30
C ILE A 189 63.06 -40.77 -33.23
N LEU A 190 61.82 -40.74 -33.73
CA LEU A 190 61.32 -39.65 -34.58
C LEU A 190 61.22 -38.31 -33.84
N GLY A 191 60.80 -38.30 -32.57
CA GLY A 191 60.70 -37.09 -31.76
C GLY A 191 62.04 -36.49 -31.31
N ARG A 192 63.17 -37.13 -31.63
CA ARG A 192 64.52 -36.65 -31.27
C ARG A 192 65.10 -35.69 -32.32
N SER A 193 64.63 -35.74 -33.57
CA SER A 193 65.12 -34.86 -34.65
C SER A 193 64.36 -33.53 -34.76
N THR A 194 63.25 -33.38 -34.04
CA THR A 194 62.35 -32.22 -34.09
C THR A 194 62.39 -31.33 -32.83
N LEU A 195 63.19 -31.71 -31.82
CA LEU A 195 63.49 -30.93 -30.62
C LEU A 195 64.90 -30.37 -30.70
#